data_AF-A0A7J9SS40-F1
#
_entry.id   AF-A0A7J9SS40-F1
#
_cell.length_a   1.000
_cell.length_b   1.000
_cell.length_c   1.000
_cell.angle_alpha   90.00
_cell.angle_beta   90.00
_cell.angle_gamma   90.00
#
_symmetry.space_group_name_H-M   'P 1'
#
loop_
_entity.id
_entity.type
_entity.pdbx_description
1 polymer ?
#
loop_
_entity_poly.entity_id
_entity_poly.type
_entity_poly.pdbx_seq_one_letter_code
_entity_poly.pdbx_strand_id
1 'polypeptide(L)'
;MNGVFADTGYDLQTSLSTQGHLDVFMNAYSAGDCVNFGGNYGPGTSGEYRSNYVVFYAPSTPCLLDPKFGTGTVNVGASYYTDRSYTITGGVPSWMVGRTLIKTPNDERTNSAASGYVRFTNPVSWWVYVLFDSRSSSIPNWLNGWELRSQYQIQTSLGTQPYLKVYRKWFNANQCVDLGGNYGPGSSGEYRSNYAVVYGR
;
A
#
# COMPACT_ATOMS: atom_id res chain seq x y z
N MET A 1 -0.70 28.66 -2.28
CA MET A 1 -0.22 27.26 -2.23
C MET A 1 -1.13 26.43 -3.13
N ASN A 2 -0.63 25.92 -4.26
CA ASN A 2 -1.42 25.05 -5.13
C ASN A 2 -1.13 23.59 -4.76
N GLY A 3 -1.99 23.04 -3.92
CA GLY A 3 -1.86 21.73 -3.28
C GLY A 3 -2.37 21.83 -1.85
N VAL A 4 -3.27 20.92 -1.45
CA VAL A 4 -3.75 20.88 -0.05
C VAL A 4 -2.65 20.22 0.77
N PHE A 5 -1.77 21.03 1.33
CA PHE A 5 -0.80 20.55 2.31
C PHE A 5 -1.57 20.10 3.56
N ALA A 6 -1.24 18.91 4.06
CA ALA A 6 -1.80 18.39 5.29
C ALA A 6 -0.97 18.90 6.47
N ASP A 7 -1.64 19.44 7.48
CA ASP A 7 -1.02 19.72 8.78
C ASP A 7 -0.55 18.41 9.41
N THR A 8 0.69 18.39 9.88
CA THR A 8 1.27 17.21 10.53
C THR A 8 1.05 17.20 12.04
N GLY A 9 0.66 18.34 12.64
CA GLY A 9 0.57 18.54 14.07
C GLY A 9 1.92 18.68 14.78
N TYR A 10 3.01 18.86 14.04
CA TYR A 10 4.35 19.10 14.58
C TYR A 10 4.74 20.58 14.46
N ASP A 11 5.51 21.04 15.45
CA ASP A 11 6.02 22.40 15.52
C ASP A 11 7.55 22.42 15.49
N LEU A 12 8.12 23.29 14.66
CA LEU A 12 9.54 23.64 14.71
C LEU A 12 9.72 24.88 15.57
N GLN A 13 10.25 24.70 16.78
CA GLN A 13 10.48 25.80 17.71
C GLN A 13 11.52 26.79 17.17
N THR A 14 11.26 28.07 17.37
CA THR A 14 12.11 29.18 16.92
C THR A 14 12.42 30.09 18.09
N SER A 15 13.60 30.74 18.05
CA SER A 15 14.05 31.65 19.10
C SER A 15 13.46 33.07 19.01
N LEU A 16 12.61 33.33 18.01
CA LEU A 16 12.03 34.64 17.77
C LEU A 16 10.80 34.84 18.67
N SER A 17 10.77 35.91 19.49
CA SER A 17 9.67 36.13 20.43
C SER A 17 8.30 36.36 19.79
N THR A 18 8.28 36.88 18.55
CA THR A 18 7.06 37.13 17.77
C THR A 18 6.61 35.94 16.92
N GLN A 19 7.44 34.90 16.84
CA GLN A 19 7.14 33.63 16.18
C GLN A 19 7.87 32.54 16.96
N GLY A 20 7.20 31.95 17.95
CA GLY A 20 7.81 30.91 18.79
C GLY A 20 7.93 29.54 18.11
N HIS A 21 7.20 29.32 17.02
CA HIS A 21 7.30 28.10 16.22
C HIS A 21 6.88 28.32 14.75
N LEU A 22 7.20 27.33 13.93
CA LEU A 22 6.65 27.11 12.59
C LEU A 22 5.83 25.81 12.60
N ASP A 23 4.57 25.89 12.18
CA ASP A 23 3.74 24.71 11.93
C ASP A 23 4.31 23.90 10.75
N VAL A 24 4.38 22.58 10.90
CA VAL A 24 4.89 21.69 9.87
C VAL A 24 3.74 21.11 9.05
N PHE A 25 3.76 21.39 7.76
CA PHE A 25 2.83 20.82 6.79
C PHE A 25 3.55 19.90 5.80
N MET A 26 2.84 18.92 5.25
CA MET A 26 3.39 17.99 4.28
C MET A 26 2.51 17.81 3.04
N ASN A 27 3.15 17.51 1.92
CA ASN A 27 2.51 17.01 0.70
C ASN A 27 3.49 16.07 -0.03
N ALA A 28 2.96 15.16 -0.85
CA ALA A 28 3.76 14.22 -1.64
C ALA A 28 3.67 14.58 -3.13
N TYR A 29 4.80 14.49 -3.81
CA TYR A 29 4.93 14.80 -5.23
C TYR A 29 5.60 13.64 -5.96
N SER A 30 5.27 13.46 -7.24
CA SER A 30 5.94 12.50 -8.11
C SER A 30 7.32 13.01 -8.50
N ALA A 31 8.24 12.09 -8.80
CA ALA A 31 9.54 12.46 -9.32
C ALA A 31 9.39 13.23 -10.64
N GLY A 32 10.00 14.43 -10.72
CA GLY A 32 9.91 15.31 -11.87
C GLY A 32 8.80 16.36 -11.79
N ASP A 33 7.94 16.33 -10.77
CA ASP A 33 6.94 17.37 -10.56
C ASP A 33 7.62 18.72 -10.23
N CYS A 34 7.15 19.78 -10.87
CA CYS A 34 7.52 21.14 -10.50
C CYS A 34 6.64 21.60 -9.33
N VAL A 35 7.25 21.79 -8.16
CA VAL A 35 6.53 22.21 -6.95
C VAL A 35 6.66 23.72 -6.78
N ASN A 36 5.53 24.43 -6.91
CA ASN A 36 5.45 25.88 -6.70
C ASN A 36 4.71 26.21 -5.39
N PHE A 37 5.47 26.62 -4.38
CA PHE A 37 4.94 27.02 -3.08
C PHE A 37 4.31 28.43 -3.09
N GLY A 38 4.62 29.24 -4.11
CA GLY A 38 4.27 30.66 -4.16
C GLY A 38 5.09 31.51 -3.18
N GLY A 39 4.81 32.81 -3.13
CA GLY A 39 5.39 33.70 -2.13
C GLY A 39 4.68 33.60 -0.77
N ASN A 40 5.40 33.88 0.32
CA ASN A 40 4.86 33.94 1.69
C ASN A 40 3.88 35.12 1.93
N TYR A 41 3.65 35.96 0.90
CA TYR A 41 2.68 37.07 0.90
C TYR A 41 1.53 36.85 -0.10
N GLY A 42 1.14 35.60 -0.32
CA GLY A 42 0.06 35.25 -1.24
C GLY A 42 -1.32 35.80 -0.79
N PRO A 43 -2.28 35.93 -1.74
CA PRO A 43 -3.65 36.32 -1.42
C PRO A 43 -4.28 35.46 -0.32
N GLY A 44 -5.06 36.08 0.59
CA GLY A 44 -5.76 35.40 1.68
C GLY A 44 -5.01 35.32 3.01
N THR A 45 -3.84 35.95 3.13
CA THR A 45 -3.02 35.94 4.34
C THR A 45 -3.23 37.19 5.22
N SER A 46 -3.32 37.04 6.55
CA SER A 46 -3.47 38.13 7.53
C SER A 46 -2.27 38.27 8.50
N GLY A 47 -2.10 39.42 9.16
CA GLY A 47 -1.05 39.68 10.17
C GLY A 47 0.17 40.47 9.66
N GLU A 48 0.84 41.21 10.56
CA GLU A 48 1.91 42.19 10.27
C GLU A 48 3.34 41.61 10.25
N TYR A 49 3.65 40.60 11.07
CA TYR A 49 4.99 39.99 11.16
C TYR A 49 4.99 38.60 10.56
N ARG A 50 5.88 38.33 9.59
CA ARG A 50 5.92 37.03 8.89
C ARG A 50 7.33 36.61 8.51
N SER A 51 7.69 35.40 8.89
CA SER A 51 8.86 34.72 8.36
C SER A 51 8.54 34.05 7.02
N ASN A 52 9.57 33.75 6.24
CA ASN A 52 9.41 32.86 5.09
C ASN A 52 9.22 31.41 5.56
N TYR A 53 8.80 30.52 4.67
CA TYR A 53 8.72 29.09 4.97
C TYR A 53 10.09 28.42 4.80
N VAL A 54 10.32 27.36 5.57
CA VAL A 54 11.46 26.44 5.40
C VAL A 54 10.94 25.18 4.71
N VAL A 55 11.62 24.74 3.66
CA VAL A 55 11.26 23.52 2.93
C VAL A 55 12.29 22.44 3.19
N PHE A 56 11.83 21.31 3.72
CA PHE A 56 12.57 20.06 3.71
C PHE A 56 11.95 19.15 2.66
N TYR A 57 12.78 18.51 1.86
CA TYR A 57 12.33 17.44 0.97
C TYR A 57 13.27 16.26 1.12
N ALA A 58 12.68 15.07 1.09
CA ALA A 58 13.41 13.82 1.04
C ALA A 58 12.67 12.88 0.09
N PRO A 59 13.38 12.00 -0.63
CA PRO A 59 12.71 10.85 -1.22
C PRO A 59 12.02 10.09 -0.08
N SER A 60 10.79 9.63 -0.30
CA SER A 60 10.19 8.67 0.62
C SER A 60 11.15 7.48 0.71
N THR A 61 11.57 7.09 1.93
CA THR A 61 12.39 5.90 2.13
C THR A 61 11.81 4.76 1.30
N PRO A 62 12.59 4.11 0.41
CA PRO A 62 12.04 3.11 -0.49
C PRO A 62 11.36 2.05 0.34
N CYS A 63 10.11 1.80 0.01
CA CYS A 63 9.30 0.75 0.57
C CYS A 63 9.88 -0.54 -0.01
N LEU A 64 10.76 -1.21 0.72
CA LEU A 64 11.46 -2.41 0.24
C LEU A 64 10.65 -3.65 0.61
N LEU A 65 10.58 -4.59 -0.35
CA LEU A 65 10.04 -5.91 -0.08
C LEU A 65 11.02 -6.67 0.79
N ASP A 66 10.53 -7.11 1.96
CA ASP A 66 11.32 -7.95 2.86
C ASP A 66 11.76 -9.24 2.14
N PRO A 67 13.04 -9.65 2.22
CA PRO A 67 13.56 -10.86 1.57
C PRO A 67 12.84 -12.16 1.93
N LYS A 68 12.07 -12.21 3.02
CA LYS A 68 11.24 -13.38 3.36
C LYS A 68 10.10 -13.62 2.37
N PHE A 69 9.70 -12.59 1.62
CA PHE A 69 8.71 -12.70 0.57
C PHE A 69 9.38 -13.12 -0.75
N GLY A 70 8.75 -14.07 -1.44
CA GLY A 70 9.19 -14.48 -2.76
C GLY A 70 8.57 -13.59 -3.84
N THR A 71 9.20 -13.55 -5.01
CA THR A 71 8.57 -12.99 -6.21
C THR A 71 8.40 -14.07 -7.28
N GLY A 72 7.52 -13.81 -8.23
CA GLY A 72 7.30 -14.67 -9.39
C GLY A 72 6.36 -14.00 -10.37
N THR A 73 5.78 -14.80 -11.25
CA THR A 73 4.87 -14.34 -12.29
C THR A 73 3.54 -15.04 -12.16
N VAL A 74 2.44 -14.31 -12.26
CA VAL A 74 1.10 -14.90 -12.24
C VAL A 74 0.86 -15.68 -13.54
N ASN A 75 0.68 -16.98 -13.40
CA ASN A 75 0.29 -17.92 -14.46
C ASN A 75 -0.43 -19.11 -13.81
N VAL A 76 -1.17 -19.88 -14.61
CA VAL A 76 -1.58 -21.23 -14.19
C VAL A 76 -0.33 -22.07 -13.92
N GLY A 77 -0.32 -22.81 -12.83
CA GLY A 77 0.82 -23.58 -12.32
C GLY A 77 1.75 -22.78 -11.40
N ALA A 78 1.62 -21.45 -11.30
CA ALA A 78 2.48 -20.66 -10.43
C ALA A 78 2.21 -20.94 -8.95
N SER A 79 3.27 -21.16 -8.16
CA SER A 79 3.17 -21.19 -6.70
C SER A 79 2.98 -19.78 -6.14
N TYR A 80 2.11 -19.65 -5.14
CA TYR A 80 1.74 -18.35 -4.54
C TYR A 80 2.16 -18.20 -3.07
N TYR A 81 2.81 -19.23 -2.51
CA TYR A 81 3.47 -19.17 -1.20
C TYR A 81 4.94 -19.55 -1.33
N THR A 82 5.77 -19.09 -0.39
CA THR A 82 7.21 -19.42 -0.33
C THR A 82 7.48 -20.74 0.38
N ASP A 83 6.56 -21.20 1.22
CA ASP A 83 6.70 -22.32 2.14
C ASP A 83 5.63 -23.41 1.96
N ARG A 84 4.84 -23.32 0.88
CA ARG A 84 3.84 -24.33 0.49
C ARG A 84 3.88 -24.57 -1.01
N SER A 85 3.59 -25.80 -1.41
CA SER A 85 3.55 -26.23 -2.81
C SER A 85 2.20 -25.95 -3.51
N TYR A 86 1.34 -25.11 -2.93
CA TYR A 86 0.05 -24.77 -3.54
C TYR A 86 0.24 -23.91 -4.79
N THR A 87 -0.53 -24.19 -5.83
CA THR A 87 -0.45 -23.51 -7.12
C THR A 87 -1.78 -22.91 -7.55
N ILE A 88 -1.70 -21.91 -8.43
CA ILE A 88 -2.85 -21.37 -9.15
C ILE A 88 -3.27 -22.37 -10.23
N THR A 89 -4.52 -22.80 -10.24
CA THR A 89 -5.02 -23.83 -11.16
C THR A 89 -5.90 -23.27 -12.28
N GLY A 90 -6.41 -22.05 -12.13
CA GLY A 90 -7.31 -21.45 -13.11
C GLY A 90 -7.90 -20.12 -12.65
N GLY A 91 -8.87 -19.61 -13.41
CA GLY A 91 -9.56 -18.35 -13.11
C GLY A 91 -8.71 -17.08 -13.24
N VAL A 92 -7.49 -17.20 -13.76
CA VAL A 92 -6.59 -16.06 -14.02
C VAL A 92 -7.07 -15.30 -15.24
N PRO A 93 -7.53 -14.05 -15.12
CA PRO A 93 -7.93 -13.27 -16.28
C PRO A 93 -6.70 -12.88 -17.10
N SER A 94 -6.86 -12.74 -18.42
CA SER A 94 -5.77 -12.44 -19.35
C SER A 94 -4.98 -11.19 -18.95
N TRP A 95 -5.65 -10.18 -18.41
CA TRP A 95 -4.99 -8.97 -17.94
C TRP A 95 -4.11 -9.20 -16.70
N MET A 96 -4.24 -10.29 -15.94
CA MET A 96 -3.40 -10.58 -14.76
C MET A 96 -2.19 -11.47 -15.10
N VAL A 97 -2.29 -12.27 -16.17
CA VAL A 97 -1.22 -13.15 -16.65
C VAL A 97 0.05 -12.34 -16.90
N GLY A 98 1.20 -12.86 -16.46
CA GLY A 98 2.49 -12.20 -16.68
C GLY A 98 2.85 -11.12 -15.65
N ARG A 99 1.92 -10.70 -14.80
CA ARG A 99 2.18 -9.70 -13.74
C ARG A 99 3.05 -10.27 -12.62
N THR A 100 3.71 -9.38 -11.89
CA THR A 100 4.54 -9.76 -10.74
C THR A 100 3.65 -10.26 -9.60
N LEU A 101 3.97 -11.44 -9.09
CA LEU A 101 3.36 -12.06 -7.92
C LEU A 101 4.32 -11.93 -6.73
N ILE A 102 3.86 -11.37 -5.62
CA ILE A 102 4.51 -11.48 -4.32
C ILE A 102 3.92 -12.70 -3.62
N LYS A 103 4.81 -13.63 -3.29
CA LYS A 103 4.50 -14.87 -2.58
C LYS A 103 4.76 -14.64 -1.09
N THR A 104 3.75 -14.85 -0.26
CA THR A 104 3.92 -14.78 1.20
C THR A 104 4.29 -16.15 1.79
N PRO A 105 4.95 -16.21 2.94
CA PRO A 105 4.97 -17.45 3.73
C PRO A 105 3.58 -17.71 4.33
N ASN A 106 3.03 -18.89 4.08
CA ASN A 106 1.76 -19.31 4.67
C ASN A 106 1.88 -19.69 6.16
N ASP A 107 3.09 -19.89 6.68
CA ASP A 107 3.33 -20.05 8.12
C ASP A 107 3.10 -18.75 8.90
N GLU A 108 3.22 -17.59 8.24
CA GLU A 108 2.86 -16.29 8.83
C GLU A 108 1.38 -15.93 8.62
N ARG A 109 0.53 -16.89 8.22
CA ARG A 109 -0.90 -16.63 7.96
C ARG A 109 -1.64 -16.01 9.14
N THR A 110 -1.15 -16.14 10.38
CA THR A 110 -1.76 -15.57 11.59
C THR A 110 -1.20 -14.20 11.96
N ASN A 111 -0.34 -13.59 11.14
CA ASN A 111 0.18 -12.25 11.40
C ASN A 111 -0.97 -11.24 11.58
N SER A 112 -0.96 -10.50 12.69
CA SER A 112 -2.04 -9.60 13.11
C SER A 112 -1.67 -8.11 13.05
N ALA A 113 -0.55 -7.76 12.40
CA ALA A 113 -0.13 -6.37 12.28
C ALA A 113 -1.17 -5.54 11.50
N ALA A 114 -1.43 -4.32 11.94
CA ALA A 114 -2.35 -3.40 11.24
C ALA A 114 -1.75 -2.85 9.93
N SER A 115 -0.42 -2.74 9.88
CA SER A 115 0.39 -2.33 8.73
C SER A 115 1.79 -2.93 8.86
N GLY A 116 2.66 -2.69 7.88
CA GLY A 116 4.07 -3.04 7.92
C GLY A 116 4.40 -4.49 7.60
N TYR A 117 3.41 -5.30 7.21
CA TYR A 117 3.63 -6.72 6.91
C TYR A 117 4.21 -6.91 5.50
N VAL A 118 3.46 -6.57 4.46
CA VAL A 118 3.96 -6.56 3.08
C VAL A 118 4.15 -5.11 2.65
N ARG A 119 5.40 -4.73 2.43
CA ARG A 119 5.80 -3.39 2.00
C ARG A 119 6.53 -3.47 0.67
N PHE A 120 6.16 -2.66 -0.31
CA PHE A 120 6.95 -2.53 -1.54
C PHE A 120 6.64 -1.22 -2.26
N THR A 121 7.56 -0.78 -3.09
CA THR A 121 7.39 0.41 -3.93
C THR A 121 6.71 -0.01 -5.23
N ASN A 122 5.56 0.57 -5.54
CA ASN A 122 4.87 0.26 -6.78
C ASN A 122 5.62 0.90 -7.97
N PRO A 123 6.18 0.13 -8.91
CA PRO A 123 7.10 0.66 -9.93
C PRO A 123 6.39 1.48 -11.02
N VAL A 124 5.08 1.30 -11.19
CA VAL A 124 4.29 1.95 -12.24
C VAL A 124 2.92 2.32 -11.71
N SER A 125 2.34 3.45 -12.14
CA SER A 125 0.98 3.83 -11.74
C SER A 125 -0.03 2.81 -12.25
N TRP A 126 -0.55 1.98 -11.34
CA TRP A 126 -1.40 0.85 -11.69
C TRP A 126 -2.18 0.31 -10.50
N TRP A 127 -3.06 -0.66 -10.78
CA TRP A 127 -3.75 -1.44 -9.77
C TRP A 127 -2.80 -2.44 -9.10
N VAL A 128 -2.79 -2.42 -7.77
CA VAL A 128 -2.29 -3.52 -6.93
C VAL A 128 -3.47 -4.40 -6.59
N TYR A 129 -3.26 -5.71 -6.60
CA TYR A 129 -4.29 -6.71 -6.30
C TYR A 129 -3.88 -7.55 -5.09
N VAL A 130 -4.82 -7.81 -4.19
CA VAL A 130 -4.68 -8.76 -3.08
C VAL A 130 -5.52 -9.99 -3.39
N LEU A 131 -4.87 -11.16 -3.40
CA LEU A 131 -5.50 -12.46 -3.56
C LEU A 131 -5.75 -13.03 -2.16
N PHE A 132 -7.01 -12.98 -1.71
CA PHE A 132 -7.40 -13.26 -0.33
C PHE A 132 -8.21 -14.56 -0.21
N ASP A 133 -8.01 -15.33 0.85
CA ASP A 133 -8.66 -16.64 1.03
C ASP A 133 -10.19 -16.56 0.92
N SER A 134 -10.79 -17.42 0.08
CA SER A 134 -12.24 -17.44 -0.13
C SER A 134 -13.05 -17.76 1.13
N ARG A 135 -12.47 -18.52 2.07
CA ARG A 135 -13.12 -18.96 3.32
C ARG A 135 -13.34 -17.84 4.32
N SER A 136 -12.62 -16.74 4.15
CA SER A 136 -12.72 -15.59 5.02
C SER A 136 -14.13 -14.96 5.00
N SER A 137 -14.78 -14.84 6.16
CA SER A 137 -16.07 -14.17 6.29
C SER A 137 -15.96 -12.65 6.44
N SER A 138 -14.88 -12.14 7.04
CA SER A 138 -14.56 -10.69 7.10
C SER A 138 -13.12 -10.39 6.71
N ILE A 139 -12.88 -9.16 6.25
CA ILE A 139 -11.55 -8.69 5.84
C ILE A 139 -10.86 -7.92 6.98
N PRO A 140 -9.52 -7.90 7.02
CA PRO A 140 -8.79 -6.97 7.89
C PRO A 140 -9.10 -5.51 7.54
N ASN A 141 -9.03 -4.63 8.53
CA ASN A 141 -9.31 -3.20 8.41
C ASN A 141 -8.42 -2.51 7.35
N TRP A 142 -7.17 -2.94 7.18
CA TRP A 142 -6.26 -2.38 6.17
C TRP A 142 -6.74 -2.67 4.73
N LEU A 143 -7.59 -3.68 4.53
CA LEU A 143 -8.20 -4.01 3.26
C LEU A 143 -9.54 -3.28 3.05
N ASN A 144 -10.03 -2.51 4.05
CA ASN A 144 -11.18 -1.63 3.85
C ASN A 144 -10.88 -0.57 2.80
N GLY A 145 -11.86 -0.27 1.95
CA GLY A 145 -11.71 0.67 0.83
C GLY A 145 -11.01 0.09 -0.41
N TRP A 146 -10.64 -1.20 -0.39
CA TRP A 146 -10.26 -1.91 -1.62
C TRP A 146 -11.51 -2.42 -2.34
N GLU A 147 -11.52 -2.33 -3.66
CA GLU A 147 -12.63 -2.80 -4.50
C GLU A 147 -12.57 -4.33 -4.63
N LEU A 148 -13.60 -5.03 -4.16
CA LEU A 148 -13.77 -6.46 -4.41
C LEU A 148 -14.19 -6.68 -5.87
N ARG A 149 -13.44 -7.52 -6.58
CA ARG A 149 -13.73 -7.95 -7.94
C ARG A 149 -14.39 -9.33 -7.92
N SER A 150 -15.66 -9.37 -7.51
CA SER A 150 -16.43 -10.60 -7.29
C SER A 150 -16.59 -11.47 -8.55
N GLN A 151 -16.43 -10.91 -9.75
CA GLN A 151 -16.44 -11.65 -11.00
C GLN A 151 -15.18 -12.50 -11.24
N TYR A 152 -14.13 -12.33 -10.42
CA TYR A 152 -12.89 -13.10 -10.52
C TYR A 152 -12.67 -13.96 -9.29
N GLN A 153 -12.32 -15.22 -9.54
CA GLN A 153 -11.99 -16.21 -8.53
C GLN A 153 -10.72 -16.92 -9.00
N ILE A 154 -9.58 -16.65 -8.35
CA ILE A 154 -8.32 -17.29 -8.71
C ILE A 154 -8.30 -18.68 -8.08
N GLN A 155 -8.49 -19.71 -8.88
CA GLN A 155 -8.61 -21.09 -8.40
C GLN A 155 -7.25 -21.60 -7.91
N THR A 156 -7.25 -22.44 -6.88
CA THR A 156 -6.03 -22.99 -6.28
C THR A 156 -6.02 -24.51 -6.26
N SER A 157 -4.84 -25.10 -6.02
CA SER A 157 -4.69 -26.55 -5.83
C SER A 157 -5.07 -27.02 -4.42
N LEU A 158 -5.36 -26.12 -3.48
CA LEU A 158 -5.73 -26.47 -2.11
C LEU A 158 -7.23 -26.77 -2.05
N GLY A 159 -7.60 -28.05 -1.88
CA GLY A 159 -9.01 -28.47 -1.90
C GLY A 159 -9.92 -27.79 -0.86
N THR A 160 -9.37 -27.30 0.25
CA THR A 160 -10.13 -26.54 1.27
C THR A 160 -10.22 -25.04 0.97
N GLN A 161 -9.46 -24.53 -0.01
CA GLN A 161 -9.46 -23.15 -0.49
C GLN A 161 -9.76 -23.17 -2.00
N PRO A 162 -11.04 -23.28 -2.39
CA PRO A 162 -11.39 -23.47 -3.80
C PRO A 162 -10.91 -22.31 -4.69
N TYR A 163 -10.81 -21.10 -4.14
CA TYR A 163 -10.27 -19.94 -4.86
C TYR A 163 -9.75 -18.85 -3.89
N LEU A 164 -9.11 -17.83 -4.47
CA LEU A 164 -8.79 -16.57 -3.82
C LEU A 164 -9.70 -15.47 -4.37
N LYS A 165 -10.31 -14.70 -3.48
CA LYS A 165 -11.02 -13.45 -3.76
C LYS A 165 -10.01 -12.41 -4.24
N VAL A 166 -10.41 -11.57 -5.20
CA VAL A 166 -9.53 -10.53 -5.77
C VAL A 166 -9.98 -9.15 -5.29
N TYR A 167 -9.15 -8.48 -4.51
CA TYR A 167 -9.34 -7.07 -4.14
C TYR A 167 -8.35 -6.20 -4.90
N ARG A 168 -8.70 -4.95 -5.22
CA ARG A 168 -7.77 -4.02 -5.87
C ARG A 168 -7.82 -2.60 -5.31
N LYS A 169 -6.70 -1.90 -5.44
CA LYS A 169 -6.57 -0.47 -5.16
C LYS A 169 -5.52 0.15 -6.09
N TRP A 170 -5.74 1.38 -6.52
CA TRP A 170 -4.82 2.11 -7.39
C TRP A 170 -3.67 2.69 -6.56
N PHE A 171 -2.45 2.55 -7.07
CA PHE A 171 -1.26 3.17 -6.52
C PHE A 171 -0.50 3.89 -7.63
N ASN A 172 0.04 5.07 -7.33
CA ASN A 172 0.90 5.77 -8.26
C ASN A 172 2.29 5.12 -8.33
N ALA A 173 3.02 5.37 -9.41
CA ALA A 173 4.43 5.01 -9.50
C ALA A 173 5.20 5.63 -8.32
N ASN A 174 6.15 4.87 -7.77
CA ASN A 174 6.96 5.22 -6.60
C ASN A 174 6.20 5.36 -5.28
N GLN A 175 4.88 5.09 -5.25
CA GLN A 175 4.13 5.06 -4.01
C GLN A 175 4.46 3.79 -3.20
N CYS A 176 4.68 3.93 -1.89
CA CYS A 176 4.79 2.80 -0.97
C CYS A 176 3.43 2.13 -0.80
N VAL A 177 3.37 0.85 -1.13
CA VAL A 177 2.28 -0.05 -0.77
C VAL A 177 2.64 -0.63 0.60
N ASP A 178 1.80 -0.39 1.60
CA ASP A 178 1.98 -0.88 2.97
C ASP A 178 0.72 -1.63 3.40
N LEU A 179 0.84 -2.95 3.53
CA LEU A 179 -0.26 -3.86 3.85
C LEU A 179 -0.06 -4.45 5.24
N GLY A 180 -1.16 -4.64 5.99
CA GLY A 180 -1.14 -5.35 7.27
C GLY A 180 -1.13 -6.87 7.12
N GLY A 181 -1.12 -7.55 8.26
CA GLY A 181 -1.16 -9.01 8.35
C GLY A 181 -2.51 -9.60 7.97
N ASN A 182 -2.51 -10.87 7.58
CA ASN A 182 -3.72 -11.59 7.19
C ASN A 182 -4.76 -11.69 8.31
N TYR A 183 -4.37 -11.70 9.59
CA TYR A 183 -5.26 -11.63 10.77
C TYR A 183 -5.19 -10.26 11.44
N GLY A 184 -4.91 -9.20 10.67
CA GLY A 184 -4.96 -7.83 11.17
C GLY A 184 -6.33 -7.47 11.77
N PRO A 185 -6.45 -6.39 12.56
CA PRO A 185 -7.70 -5.98 13.21
C PRO A 185 -8.88 -5.96 12.23
N GLY A 186 -10.08 -6.41 12.66
CA GLY A 186 -11.28 -6.55 11.81
C GLY A 186 -11.44 -7.90 11.11
N SER A 187 -10.37 -8.71 11.12
CA SER A 187 -10.37 -10.09 10.62
C SER A 187 -11.32 -11.01 11.38
N SER A 188 -11.88 -11.96 10.65
CA SER A 188 -12.62 -13.09 11.20
C SER A 188 -11.67 -14.20 11.67
N GLY A 189 -12.18 -15.12 12.51
CA GLY A 189 -11.38 -16.12 13.21
C GLY A 189 -11.21 -17.46 12.49
N GLU A 190 -11.76 -17.66 11.28
CA GLU A 190 -11.68 -18.94 10.60
C GLU A 190 -10.25 -19.28 10.19
N TYR A 191 -9.92 -20.57 10.14
CA TYR A 191 -8.65 -21.03 9.62
C TYR A 191 -8.55 -20.74 8.11
N ARG A 192 -7.60 -19.89 7.73
CA ARG A 192 -7.37 -19.46 6.35
C ARG A 192 -5.89 -19.33 6.04
N SER A 193 -5.55 -19.51 4.78
CA SER A 193 -4.19 -19.32 4.29
C SER A 193 -3.85 -17.82 4.22
N ASN A 194 -2.57 -17.49 4.12
CA ASN A 194 -2.11 -16.11 3.95
C ASN A 194 -2.56 -15.53 2.59
N TYR A 195 -2.50 -14.22 2.40
CA TYR A 195 -2.83 -13.61 1.11
C TYR A 195 -1.60 -13.51 0.20
N ALA A 196 -1.79 -13.43 -1.12
CA ALA A 196 -0.73 -13.07 -2.07
C ALA A 196 -1.01 -11.71 -2.72
N VAL A 197 0.01 -11.07 -3.29
CA VAL A 197 -0.14 -9.74 -3.92
C VAL A 197 0.27 -9.80 -5.39
N VAL A 198 -0.47 -9.14 -6.27
CA VAL A 198 -0.13 -9.02 -7.69
C VAL A 198 -0.03 -7.54 -8.06
N TYR A 199 1.01 -7.16 -8.79
CA TYR A 199 1.25 -5.79 -9.22
C TYR A 199 2.08 -5.73 -10.52
N GLY A 200 2.36 -4.51 -11.00
CA GLY A 200 3.08 -4.27 -12.25
C GLY A 200 2.14 -4.21 -13.45
N ARG A 201 2.58 -3.58 -14.56
CA ARG A 201 1.82 -3.43 -15.81
C ARG A 201 2.06 -4.60 -16.75
#